data_AF-A0A4Q7R7C3-F1
#
_entry.id   AF-A0A4Q7R7C3-F1
#
_cell.length_a   1.000
_cell.length_b   1.000
_cell.length_c   1.000
_cell.angle_alpha   90.00
_cell.angle_beta   90.00
_cell.angle_gamma   90.00
#
_symmetry.space_group_name_H-M   'P 1'
#
loop_
_entity.id
_entity.type
_entity.pdbx_description
1 polymer ?
#
loop_
_entity_poly.entity_id
_entity_poly.type
_entity_poly.pdbx_seq_one_letter_code
_entity_poly.pdbx_strand_id
1 'polypeptide(L)'
;MEGVTDMPAGSNRKRERQYEHIKEGLKDRGRSEDIAEEIAARTVNKERARAGEAKESSRSSTHDISSGRRGGLRSHSGSKGRTKEQLYNEAKQKNIKGRSTMTKAQLAKAVGR
;
A
#
# COMPACT_ATOMS: atom_id res chain seq x y z
N MET A 1 3.13 26.52 -2.67
CA MET A 1 2.69 25.39 -1.83
C MET A 1 3.82 25.11 -0.86
N GLU A 2 3.78 25.73 0.31
CA GLU A 2 4.76 25.49 1.39
C GLU A 2 4.42 24.15 2.03
N GLY A 3 5.05 23.09 1.52
CA GLY A 3 5.02 21.78 2.16
C GLY A 3 5.84 21.87 3.43
N VAL A 4 5.19 21.66 4.57
CA VAL A 4 5.79 21.63 5.90
C VAL A 4 6.83 20.49 5.95
N THR A 5 8.09 20.81 5.66
CA THR A 5 9.28 19.97 5.84
C THR A 5 9.89 20.16 7.23
N ASP A 6 9.05 20.45 8.22
CA ASP A 6 9.52 20.63 9.59
C ASP A 6 9.37 19.31 10.33
N MET A 7 10.46 18.84 10.96
CA MET A 7 10.39 17.72 11.88
C MET A 7 9.23 17.95 12.84
N PRO A 8 8.46 16.91 13.22
CA PRO A 8 7.24 17.15 13.95
C PRO A 8 7.57 17.69 15.34
N ALA A 9 7.15 18.93 15.60
CA ALA A 9 7.36 19.63 16.87
C ALA A 9 6.94 18.75 18.08
N GLY A 10 7.77 18.76 19.13
CA GLY A 10 7.56 17.97 20.35
C GLY A 10 8.04 16.52 20.30
N SER A 11 9.08 16.24 19.51
CA SER A 11 9.69 14.91 19.36
C SER A 11 10.64 14.61 20.54
N ASN A 12 10.53 13.43 21.14
CA ASN A 12 11.52 12.91 22.10
C ASN A 12 12.74 12.38 21.30
N ARG A 13 13.95 12.36 21.90
CA ARG A 13 15.20 11.81 21.32
C ARG A 13 15.05 10.46 20.63
N LYS A 14 14.09 9.62 21.05
CA LYS A 14 13.75 8.35 20.39
C LYS A 14 13.16 8.56 18.98
N ARG A 15 12.26 9.52 18.82
CA ARG A 15 11.54 9.82 17.57
C ARG A 15 12.44 10.51 16.55
N GLU A 16 13.34 11.37 17.02
CA GLU A 16 14.39 11.99 16.18
C GLU A 16 15.30 10.93 15.56
N ARG A 17 15.83 9.99 16.37
CA ARG A 17 16.64 8.88 15.85
C ARG A 17 15.89 7.99 14.86
N GLN A 18 14.58 7.76 15.08
CA GLN A 18 13.77 6.99 14.13
C GLN A 18 13.58 7.74 12.81
N TYR A 19 13.34 9.04 12.86
CA TYR A 19 13.19 9.87 11.68
C TYR A 19 14.48 9.81 10.84
N GLU A 20 15.63 10.08 11.46
CA GLU A 20 16.93 10.06 10.77
C GLU A 20 17.23 8.69 10.18
N HIS A 21 17.05 7.61 10.95
CA HIS A 21 17.30 6.26 10.45
C HIS A 21 16.44 5.91 9.24
N ILE A 22 15.17 6.31 9.22
CA ILE A 22 14.27 6.06 8.09
C ILE A 22 14.67 6.92 6.89
N LYS A 23 14.98 8.20 7.11
CA LYS A 23 15.43 9.13 6.06
C LYS A 23 16.69 8.62 5.40
N GLU A 24 17.73 8.32 6.18
CA GLU A 24 19.01 7.79 5.70
C GLU A 24 18.82 6.49 4.92
N GLY A 25 18.11 5.51 5.50
CA GLY A 25 17.87 4.24 4.82
C GLY A 25 17.02 4.35 3.54
N LEU A 26 16.23 5.42 3.36
CA LEU A 26 15.52 5.69 2.11
C LEU A 26 16.43 6.36 1.07
N LYS A 27 17.30 7.27 1.50
CA LYS A 27 18.33 7.88 0.64
C LYS A 27 19.29 6.81 0.11
N ASP A 28 19.73 5.88 0.96
CA ASP A 28 20.60 4.75 0.58
C ASP A 28 19.96 3.82 -0.47
N ARG A 29 18.62 3.72 -0.44
CA ARG A 29 17.84 2.96 -1.43
C ARG A 29 17.52 3.75 -2.70
N GLY A 30 18.11 4.94 -2.87
CA GLY A 30 17.99 5.77 -4.07
C GLY A 30 16.74 6.65 -4.11
N ARG A 31 16.09 6.93 -2.97
CA ARG A 31 15.00 7.92 -2.92
C ARG A 31 15.58 9.33 -2.84
N SER A 32 14.90 10.30 -3.46
CA SER A 32 15.22 11.71 -3.30
C SER A 32 15.03 12.14 -1.85
N GLU A 33 15.80 13.15 -1.44
CA GLU A 33 15.79 13.69 -0.08
C GLU A 33 14.39 14.13 0.36
N ASP A 34 13.69 14.91 -0.46
CA ASP A 34 12.34 15.40 -0.17
C ASP A 34 11.35 14.24 0.10
N ILE A 35 11.45 13.17 -0.70
CA ILE A 35 10.59 12.00 -0.56
C ILE A 35 10.97 11.18 0.67
N ALA A 36 12.27 11.03 0.94
CA ALA A 36 12.75 10.31 2.11
C ALA A 36 12.29 10.99 3.41
N GLU A 37 12.38 12.31 3.45
CA GLU A 37 11.92 13.18 4.52
C GLU A 37 10.41 13.10 4.75
N GLU A 38 9.61 13.20 3.68
CA GLU A 38 8.15 13.07 3.76
C GLU A 38 7.75 11.70 4.32
N ILE A 39 8.39 10.62 3.85
CA ILE A 39 8.10 9.26 4.31
C ILE A 39 8.54 9.08 5.77
N ALA A 40 9.70 9.59 6.16
CA ALA A 40 10.20 9.53 7.53
C ALA A 40 9.26 10.28 8.49
N ALA A 41 8.89 11.52 8.17
CA ALA A 41 7.96 12.32 8.95
C ALA A 41 6.59 11.63 9.10
N ARG A 42 6.01 11.15 8.00
CA ARG A 42 4.72 10.44 8.00
C ARG A 42 4.75 9.18 8.86
N THR A 43 5.86 8.44 8.81
CA THR A 43 6.03 7.20 9.58
C THR A 43 6.11 7.49 11.08
N VAL A 44 6.96 8.43 11.48
CA VAL A 44 7.13 8.83 12.89
C VAL A 44 5.85 9.45 13.45
N ASN A 45 5.15 10.30 12.68
CA ASN A 45 3.87 10.88 13.10
C ASN A 45 2.79 9.81 13.35
N LYS A 46 2.74 8.76 12.53
CA LYS A 46 1.82 7.65 12.74
C LYS A 46 2.15 6.87 14.02
N GLU A 47 3.43 6.66 14.33
CA GLU A 47 3.83 6.03 15.59
C GLU A 47 3.52 6.90 16.81
N ARG A 48 3.76 8.21 16.73
CA ARG A 48 3.42 9.16 17.79
C ARG A 48 1.91 9.18 18.06
N ALA A 49 1.09 9.21 17.01
CA ALA A 49 -0.36 9.17 17.15
C ALA A 49 -0.83 7.86 17.82
N ARG A 50 -0.26 6.71 17.45
CA ARG A 50 -0.59 5.42 18.10
C ARG A 50 -0.14 5.34 19.56
N ALA A 51 1.00 5.94 19.88
CA ALA A 51 1.54 5.96 21.24
C ALA A 51 0.90 7.02 22.15
N GLY A 52 -0.01 7.86 21.60
CA GLY A 52 -0.60 8.98 22.34
C GLY A 52 0.37 10.16 22.56
N GLU A 53 1.49 10.20 21.84
CA GLU A 53 2.52 11.24 21.94
C GLU A 53 2.25 12.44 21.00
N ALA A 54 1.20 12.38 20.19
CA ALA A 54 0.82 13.45 19.27
C ALA A 54 -0.21 14.38 19.92
N LYS A 55 0.03 15.70 19.82
CA LYS A 55 -0.92 16.73 20.31
C LYS A 55 -2.27 16.65 19.58
N GLU A 56 -2.24 16.33 18.29
CA GLU A 56 -3.41 16.10 17.47
C GLU A 56 -3.38 14.68 16.90
N SER A 57 -4.49 13.96 17.05
CA SER A 57 -4.62 12.59 16.55
C SER A 57 -5.93 12.42 15.80
N SER A 58 -5.86 11.99 14.54
CA SER A 58 -7.06 11.60 13.78
C SER A 58 -7.39 10.12 14.02
N ARG A 59 -8.66 9.75 13.83
CA ARG A 59 -9.11 8.34 13.87
C ARG A 59 -8.32 7.44 12.91
N SER A 60 -7.94 7.97 11.74
CA SER A 60 -7.12 7.24 10.76
C SER A 60 -5.67 7.06 11.21
N SER A 61 -5.10 7.97 12.01
CA SER A 61 -3.73 7.79 12.51
C SER A 61 -3.65 6.80 13.68
N THR A 62 -4.72 6.69 14.48
CA THR A 62 -4.79 5.81 15.66
C THR A 62 -5.36 4.42 15.37
N HIS A 63 -6.44 4.32 14.58
CA HIS A 63 -7.16 3.07 14.31
C HIS A 63 -6.76 2.38 13.00
N ASP A 64 -5.90 2.99 12.18
CA ASP A 64 -5.47 2.33 10.95
C ASP A 64 -4.56 1.14 11.24
N ILE A 65 -4.80 0.07 10.51
CA ILE A 65 -4.10 -1.20 10.60
C ILE A 65 -2.63 -0.98 10.20
N SER A 66 -1.68 -1.60 10.92
CA SER A 66 -0.26 -1.54 10.55
C SER A 66 -0.04 -2.07 9.12
N SER A 67 0.91 -1.46 8.39
CA SER A 67 1.20 -1.84 7.00
C SER A 67 1.53 -3.34 6.87
N GLY A 68 2.19 -3.93 7.88
CA GLY A 68 2.46 -5.38 7.97
C GLY A 68 1.19 -6.23 8.14
N ARG A 69 0.28 -5.84 9.05
CA ARG A 69 -1.01 -6.54 9.23
C ARG A 69 -1.92 -6.37 8.01
N ARG A 70 -1.89 -5.20 7.36
CA ARG A 70 -2.60 -4.94 6.09
C ARG A 70 -2.05 -5.80 4.95
N GLY A 71 -0.73 -5.95 4.86
CA GLY A 71 -0.05 -6.83 3.91
C GLY A 71 -0.40 -8.30 4.14
N GLY A 72 -0.39 -8.76 5.39
CA GLY A 72 -0.83 -10.11 5.78
C GLY A 72 -2.28 -10.39 5.38
N LEU A 73 -3.21 -9.51 5.76
CA LEU A 73 -4.63 -9.64 5.40
C LEU A 73 -4.89 -9.69 3.88
N ARG A 74 -4.03 -9.06 3.07
CA ARG A 74 -4.19 -9.00 1.61
C ARG A 74 -3.39 -10.09 0.87
N SER A 75 -2.33 -10.61 1.48
CA SER A 75 -1.46 -11.64 0.89
C SER A 75 -2.06 -13.05 0.94
N HIS A 76 -2.98 -13.33 1.85
CA HIS A 76 -3.62 -14.65 1.97
C HIS A 76 -4.72 -14.94 0.93
N SER A 77 -5.07 -13.99 0.07
CA SER A 77 -6.13 -14.22 -0.94
C SER A 77 -5.65 -14.82 -2.26
N GLY A 78 -4.33 -15.03 -2.41
CA GLY A 78 -3.70 -15.60 -3.60
C GLY A 78 -3.99 -14.83 -4.90
N SER A 79 -3.33 -15.18 -6.00
CA SER A 79 -3.81 -14.75 -7.31
C SER A 79 -5.12 -15.48 -7.60
N LYS A 80 -6.28 -14.80 -7.62
CA LYS A 80 -7.61 -15.38 -7.93
C LYS A 80 -7.78 -15.83 -9.41
N GLY A 81 -6.67 -16.14 -10.07
CA GLY A 81 -6.58 -16.38 -11.51
C GLY A 81 -6.97 -15.16 -12.35
N ARG A 82 -7.05 -15.36 -13.67
CA ARG A 82 -7.59 -14.35 -14.59
C ARG A 82 -9.02 -13.98 -14.23
N THR A 83 -9.40 -12.72 -14.46
CA THR A 83 -10.79 -12.27 -14.26
C THR A 83 -11.70 -12.88 -15.34
N LYS A 84 -13.01 -12.91 -15.09
CA LYS A 84 -14.00 -13.34 -16.10
C LYS A 84 -13.86 -12.53 -17.38
N GLU A 85 -13.58 -11.24 -17.26
CA GLU A 85 -13.43 -10.31 -18.37
C GLU A 85 -12.18 -10.57 -19.20
N GLN A 86 -11.05 -10.88 -18.56
CA GLN A 86 -9.83 -11.30 -19.26
C GLN A 86 -10.06 -12.60 -20.04
N LEU A 87 -10.74 -13.57 -19.45
CA LEU A 87 -11.09 -14.83 -20.11
C LEU A 87 -12.13 -14.63 -21.23
N TYR A 88 -13.06 -13.68 -21.07
CA TYR A 88 -14.04 -13.31 -22.08
C TYR A 88 -13.36 -12.66 -23.29
N ASN A 89 -12.41 -11.75 -23.07
CA ASN A 89 -11.67 -11.08 -24.13
C ASN A 89 -10.77 -12.07 -24.89
N GLU A 90 -10.14 -13.00 -24.20
CA GLU A 90 -9.39 -14.09 -24.83
C GLU A 90 -10.31 -15.02 -25.63
N ALA A 91 -11.48 -15.38 -25.10
CA ALA A 91 -12.49 -16.14 -25.82
C ALA A 91 -13.03 -15.39 -27.04
N LYS A 92 -13.13 -14.06 -26.98
CA LYS A 92 -13.47 -13.19 -28.12
C LYS A 92 -12.38 -13.22 -29.19
N GLN A 93 -11.11 -13.09 -28.81
CA GLN A 93 -9.97 -13.18 -29.74
C GLN A 93 -9.87 -14.56 -30.41
N LYS A 94 -10.18 -15.63 -29.66
CA LYS A 94 -10.22 -17.01 -30.17
C LYS A 94 -11.53 -17.37 -30.91
N ASN A 95 -12.43 -16.40 -31.13
CA ASN A 95 -13.72 -16.59 -31.80
C ASN A 95 -14.60 -17.72 -31.22
N ILE A 96 -14.57 -17.91 -29.90
CA ILE A 96 -15.36 -18.93 -29.21
C ILE A 96 -16.84 -18.54 -29.27
N LYS A 97 -17.66 -19.41 -29.86
CA LYS A 97 -19.12 -19.25 -29.92
C LYS A 97 -19.73 -19.49 -28.53
N GLY A 98 -20.77 -18.73 -28.17
CA GLY A 98 -21.41 -18.82 -26.86
C GLY A 98 -20.63 -18.17 -25.70
N ARG A 99 -19.47 -17.53 -25.95
CA ARG A 99 -18.66 -16.84 -24.92
C ARG A 99 -19.43 -15.86 -24.02
N SER A 100 -20.49 -15.22 -24.52
CA SER A 100 -21.32 -14.27 -23.77
C SER A 100 -22.18 -14.93 -22.70
N THR A 101 -22.55 -16.20 -22.87
CA THR A 101 -23.35 -16.95 -21.89
C THR A 101 -22.48 -17.77 -20.94
N MET A 102 -21.18 -17.89 -21.21
CA MET A 102 -20.25 -18.67 -20.40
C MET A 102 -19.95 -18.03 -19.04
N THR A 103 -19.90 -18.86 -18.01
CA THR A 103 -19.39 -18.51 -16.68
C THR A 103 -17.87 -18.37 -16.69
N LYS A 104 -17.28 -17.81 -15.61
CA LYS A 104 -15.81 -17.68 -15.48
C LYS A 104 -15.10 -19.03 -15.67
N ALA A 105 -15.63 -20.11 -15.10
CA ALA A 105 -15.06 -21.45 -15.22
C ALA A 105 -15.18 -22.02 -16.64
N GLN A 106 -16.33 -21.80 -17.31
CA GLN A 106 -16.52 -22.22 -18.70
C GLN A 106 -15.61 -21.44 -19.65
N LEU A 107 -15.45 -20.12 -19.44
CA LEU A 107 -14.50 -19.31 -20.20
C LEU A 107 -13.06 -19.78 -19.99
N ALA A 108 -12.65 -20.07 -18.76
CA ALA A 108 -11.33 -20.62 -18.45
C ALA A 108 -11.06 -21.92 -19.22
N LYS A 109 -11.99 -22.89 -19.12
CA LYS A 109 -11.90 -24.15 -19.85
C LYS A 109 -11.86 -23.95 -21.36
N ALA A 110 -12.69 -23.05 -21.90
CA ALA A 110 -12.77 -22.76 -23.33
C ALA A 110 -11.48 -22.13 -23.88
N VAL A 111 -10.75 -21.35 -23.07
CA VAL A 111 -9.47 -20.74 -23.48
C VAL A 111 -8.24 -21.58 -23.09
N GLY A 112 -8.41 -22.73 -22.44
CA GLY A 112 -7.32 -23.64 -22.04
C GLY A 112 -6.65 -23.25 -20.72
N ARG A 113 -7.44 -22.87 -19.70
CA ARG A 113 -7.00 -22.44 -18.38
C ARG A 113 -7.72 -23.18 -17.26
#